data_AF-A0A2P2KBD1-F1
#
_entry.id   AF-A0A2P2KBD1-F1
#
_cell.length_a   1.000
_cell.length_b   1.000
_cell.length_c   1.000
_cell.angle_alpha   90.00
_cell.angle_beta   90.00
_cell.angle_gamma   90.00
#
_symmetry.space_group_name_H-M   'P 1'
#
loop_
_entity.id
_entity.type
_entity.pdbx_description
1 polymer ?
#
loop_
_entity_poly.entity_id
_entity_poly.type
_entity_poly.pdbx_seq_one_letter_code
_entity_poly.pdbx_strand_id
1 'polypeptide(L)'
;MRKPCSGSMDRNPPKEIIWKTFPHRLFFGQESSRAWGPGGVAFLHPKSSVDEKTYMCLYRITLEQFNDVLRQENVSSYETNSPAFDLAVLNSVKNQGSISLEVLKRGWYHNVIYLGEEHDIPILTMTCPLSDIESFKSGKLSLRAPCKEYAHTLVKGLVDGGQLSEEEAIAYIQEASTKPILL
;
A
#
# COMPACT_ATOMS: atom_id res chain seq x y z
N MET A 1 10.57 -12.93 2.69
CA MET A 1 10.86 -11.67 3.39
C MET A 1 12.19 -11.81 4.14
N ARG A 2 13.11 -10.85 3.98
CA ARG A 2 14.48 -10.87 4.53
C ARG A 2 14.61 -10.30 5.93
N LYS A 3 13.71 -9.38 6.31
CA LYS A 3 13.66 -8.77 7.64
C LYS A 3 12.25 -8.86 8.20
N PRO A 4 12.05 -9.46 9.39
CA PRO A 4 10.73 -9.50 10.01
C PRO A 4 10.32 -8.10 10.47
N CYS A 5 9.01 -7.83 10.40
CA CYS A 5 8.44 -6.63 11.00
C CYS A 5 8.33 -6.80 12.52
N SER A 6 8.36 -5.70 13.27
CA SER A 6 8.19 -5.73 14.74
C SER A 6 6.80 -6.20 15.19
N GLY A 7 5.82 -6.14 14.28
CA GLY A 7 4.41 -6.35 14.61
C GLY A 7 3.81 -5.16 15.34
N SER A 8 2.51 -5.27 15.63
CA SER A 8 1.77 -4.28 16.39
C SER A 8 1.93 -4.49 17.90
N MET A 9 1.79 -3.40 18.66
CA MET A 9 1.73 -3.44 20.11
C MET A 9 0.49 -4.20 20.58
N ASP A 10 -0.67 -3.91 19.96
CA ASP A 10 -1.87 -4.73 20.08
C ASP A 10 -1.78 -5.95 19.14
N ARG A 11 -1.59 -7.12 19.72
CA ARG A 11 -1.41 -8.39 19.00
C ARG A 11 -2.72 -9.13 18.70
N ASN A 12 -3.87 -8.53 19.00
CA ASN A 12 -5.15 -9.13 18.63
C ASN A 12 -5.26 -9.25 17.11
N PRO A 13 -5.82 -10.37 16.59
CA PRO A 13 -6.02 -10.50 15.16
C PRO A 13 -7.04 -9.45 14.65
N PRO A 14 -7.02 -9.15 13.35
CA PRO A 14 -8.07 -8.37 12.71
C PRO A 14 -9.45 -8.96 13.03
N LYS A 15 -10.43 -8.08 13.30
CA LYS A 15 -11.80 -8.50 13.62
C LYS A 15 -12.51 -9.13 12.43
N GLU A 16 -12.05 -8.81 11.24
CA GLU A 16 -12.62 -9.23 9.97
C GLU A 16 -11.56 -9.09 8.87
N ILE A 17 -11.63 -10.00 7.90
CA ILE A 17 -10.77 -10.02 6.71
C ILE A 17 -11.69 -10.23 5.51
N ILE A 18 -11.72 -9.26 4.59
CA ILE A 18 -12.54 -9.33 3.38
C ILE A 18 -11.74 -8.88 2.17
N TRP A 19 -12.16 -9.30 0.98
CA TRP A 19 -11.57 -8.85 -0.28
C TRP A 19 -12.50 -7.87 -0.99
N LYS A 20 -11.91 -6.80 -1.52
CA LYS A 20 -12.61 -5.83 -2.36
C LYS A 20 -11.73 -5.42 -3.54
N THR A 21 -12.37 -4.88 -4.57
CA THR A 21 -11.69 -4.26 -5.71
C THR A 21 -11.87 -2.75 -5.68
N PHE A 22 -10.82 -2.02 -6.04
CA PHE A 22 -10.85 -0.56 -6.12
C PHE A 22 -10.38 -0.10 -7.51
N PRO A 23 -10.96 1.00 -8.04
CA PRO A 23 -10.63 1.53 -9.37
C PRO A 23 -9.32 2.32 -9.32
N HIS A 24 -8.25 1.68 -8.88
CA HIS A 24 -6.92 2.25 -8.77
C HIS A 24 -5.93 1.30 -9.42
N ARG A 25 -4.81 1.86 -9.85
CA ARG A 25 -3.77 1.10 -10.52
C ARG A 25 -2.70 0.62 -9.54
N LEU A 26 -2.40 -0.67 -9.58
CA LEU A 26 -1.20 -1.25 -9.01
C LEU A 26 0.00 -0.98 -9.93
N PHE A 27 1.14 -0.60 -9.36
CA PHE A 27 2.40 -0.52 -10.08
C PHE A 27 3.58 -0.83 -9.16
N PHE A 28 4.77 -1.04 -9.74
CA PHE A 28 5.98 -1.36 -8.99
C PHE A 28 7.09 -0.35 -9.26
N GLY A 29 7.72 0.12 -8.18
CA GLY A 29 8.76 1.12 -8.24
C GLY A 29 9.80 0.95 -7.15
N GLN A 30 10.82 1.81 -7.18
CA GLN A 30 12.03 1.72 -6.36
C GLN A 30 12.96 0.58 -6.78
N GLU A 31 14.22 0.65 -6.37
CA GLU A 31 15.23 -0.29 -6.83
C GLU A 31 15.40 -1.52 -5.94
N SER A 32 15.24 -1.34 -4.64
CA SER A 32 15.39 -2.40 -3.65
C SER A 32 14.73 -1.99 -2.35
N SER A 33 14.21 -2.95 -1.57
CA SER A 33 13.70 -2.70 -0.23
C SER A 33 14.45 -3.53 0.81
N ARG A 34 14.40 -3.10 2.08
CA ARG A 34 14.99 -3.88 3.18
C ARG A 34 14.28 -5.23 3.37
N ALA A 35 12.98 -5.29 3.12
CA ALA A 35 12.16 -6.49 3.33
C ALA A 35 12.30 -7.53 2.20
N TRP A 36 12.49 -7.08 0.95
CA TRP A 36 12.48 -7.96 -0.23
C TRP A 36 13.79 -8.00 -1.02
N GLY A 37 14.73 -7.10 -0.74
CA GLY A 37 15.99 -6.98 -1.46
C GLY A 37 15.82 -6.25 -2.80
N PRO A 38 16.70 -6.51 -3.78
CA PRO A 38 16.63 -5.92 -5.12
C PRO A 38 15.29 -6.24 -5.81
N GLY A 39 14.69 -5.26 -6.47
CA GLY A 39 13.36 -5.34 -7.07
C GLY A 39 12.44 -4.24 -6.56
N GLY A 40 11.44 -3.89 -7.36
CA GLY A 40 10.45 -2.90 -7.00
C GLY A 40 9.45 -3.40 -5.96
N VAL A 41 8.85 -2.47 -5.23
CA VAL A 41 7.76 -2.72 -4.28
C VAL A 41 6.45 -2.16 -4.80
N ALA A 42 5.33 -2.72 -4.32
CA ALA A 42 4.00 -2.39 -4.80
C ALA A 42 3.55 -1.01 -4.31
N PHE A 43 3.00 -0.21 -5.22
CA PHE A 43 2.34 1.05 -4.93
C PHE A 43 0.95 1.06 -5.54
N LEU A 44 0.04 1.77 -4.89
CA LEU A 44 -1.27 2.10 -5.44
C LEU A 44 -1.21 3.52 -6.02
N HIS A 45 -1.65 3.72 -7.26
CA HIS A 45 -1.75 5.05 -7.82
C HIS A 45 -2.76 5.89 -7.01
N PRO A 46 -2.42 7.10 -6.53
CA PRO A 46 -3.28 7.84 -5.60
C PRO A 46 -4.61 8.29 -6.18
N LYS A 47 -4.66 8.53 -7.50
CA LYS A 47 -5.91 8.82 -8.22
C LYS A 47 -6.54 7.53 -8.73
N SER A 48 -7.86 7.49 -8.64
CA SER A 48 -8.66 6.45 -9.26
C SER A 48 -8.70 6.59 -10.79
N SER A 49 -8.94 5.48 -11.47
CA SER A 49 -9.20 5.39 -12.91
C SER A 49 -10.21 4.26 -13.15
N VAL A 50 -11.23 4.52 -13.97
CA VAL A 50 -12.29 3.55 -14.28
C VAL A 50 -11.80 2.34 -15.07
N ASP A 51 -10.68 2.50 -15.79
CA ASP A 51 -10.06 1.45 -16.61
C ASP A 51 -9.05 0.61 -15.82
N GLU A 52 -8.87 0.90 -14.53
CA GLU A 52 -7.92 0.24 -13.65
C GLU A 52 -8.65 -0.50 -12.55
N LYS A 53 -8.05 -1.59 -12.07
CA LYS A 53 -8.62 -2.40 -11.00
C LYS A 53 -7.50 -2.97 -10.13
N THR A 54 -7.61 -2.80 -8.83
CA THR A 54 -6.72 -3.43 -7.85
C THR A 54 -7.51 -4.24 -6.85
N TYR A 55 -7.08 -5.48 -6.63
CA TYR A 55 -7.61 -6.38 -5.61
C TYR A 55 -6.91 -6.09 -4.29
N MET A 56 -7.68 -5.88 -3.23
CA MET A 56 -7.16 -5.56 -1.91
C MET A 56 -7.79 -6.46 -0.86
N CYS A 57 -6.94 -7.04 -0.01
CA CYS A 57 -7.34 -7.69 1.22
C CYS A 57 -7.45 -6.63 2.32
N LEU A 58 -8.65 -6.44 2.84
CA LEU A 58 -8.96 -5.48 3.88
C LEU A 58 -8.93 -6.15 5.24
N TYR A 59 -8.26 -5.51 6.19
CA TYR A 59 -8.15 -5.98 7.57
C TYR A 59 -8.85 -4.97 8.48
N ARG A 60 -9.90 -5.41 9.18
CA ARG A 60 -10.57 -4.58 10.17
C ARG A 60 -9.76 -4.57 11.47
N ILE A 61 -8.96 -3.52 11.62
CA ILE A 61 -8.03 -3.32 12.74
C ILE A 61 -8.35 -2.03 13.51
N THR A 62 -7.75 -1.86 14.68
CA THR A 62 -7.88 -0.62 15.45
C THR A 62 -7.03 0.51 14.83
N LEU A 63 -7.33 1.77 15.18
CA LEU A 63 -6.53 2.92 14.76
C LEU A 63 -5.09 2.85 15.28
N GLU A 64 -4.89 2.25 16.45
CA GLU A 64 -3.57 1.98 17.03
C GLU A 64 -2.78 1.00 16.16
N GLN A 65 -3.38 -0.14 15.81
CA GLN A 65 -2.78 -1.13 14.91
C GLN A 65 -2.47 -0.52 13.53
N PHE A 66 -3.33 0.35 13.01
CA PHE A 66 -3.05 1.06 11.76
C PHE A 66 -1.82 1.97 11.87
N ASN A 67 -1.64 2.68 12.98
CA ASN A 67 -0.43 3.47 13.24
C ASN A 67 0.82 2.58 13.35
N ASP A 68 0.72 1.39 13.92
CA ASP A 68 1.81 0.42 13.93
C ASP A 68 2.22 -0.02 12.53
N VAL A 69 1.25 -0.29 11.65
CA VAL A 69 1.51 -0.62 10.23
C VAL A 69 2.16 0.58 9.52
N LEU A 70 1.61 1.79 9.68
CA LEU A 70 2.19 3.01 9.10
C LEU A 70 3.64 3.21 9.49
N ARG A 71 3.98 2.97 10.76
CA ARG A 71 5.36 3.03 11.25
C ARG A 71 6.23 1.99 10.57
N GLN A 72 5.81 0.73 10.57
CA GLN A 72 6.57 -0.38 9.99
C GLN A 72 6.89 -0.17 8.50
N GLU A 73 5.95 0.37 7.74
CA GLU A 73 6.10 0.60 6.30
C GLU A 73 6.98 1.81 5.97
N ASN A 74 7.06 2.82 6.85
CA ASN A 74 7.74 4.08 6.54
C ASN A 74 9.05 4.34 7.30
N VAL A 75 9.21 3.79 8.49
CA VAL A 75 10.27 4.21 9.41
C VAL A 75 10.82 3.04 10.21
N SER A 76 12.15 3.00 10.40
CA SER A 76 12.78 1.98 11.25
C SER A 76 13.15 2.44 12.66
N SER A 77 13.00 3.74 13.00
CA SER A 77 13.64 4.29 14.22
C SER A 77 13.07 5.59 14.80
N TYR A 78 11.80 5.97 14.57
CA TYR A 78 11.22 7.11 15.29
C TYR A 78 10.46 6.65 16.52
N GLU A 79 10.91 7.12 17.69
CA GLU A 79 10.14 7.12 18.93
C GLU A 79 9.40 8.44 19.01
N THR A 80 8.19 8.51 18.45
CA THR A 80 7.26 9.59 18.76
C THR A 80 6.21 9.06 19.72
N ASN A 81 6.03 9.75 20.84
CA ASN A 81 4.98 9.40 21.81
C ASN A 81 3.56 9.71 21.29
N SER A 82 3.45 10.43 20.16
CA SER A 82 2.17 10.79 19.53
C SER A 82 1.92 9.94 18.28
N PRO A 83 0.65 9.57 18.00
CA PRO A 83 0.29 8.86 16.77
C PRO A 83 0.52 9.77 15.55
N ALA A 84 0.96 9.17 14.44
CA ALA A 84 1.09 9.88 13.17
C ALA A 84 -0.26 10.14 12.50
N PHE A 85 -1.27 9.32 12.83
CA PHE A 85 -2.60 9.37 12.25
C PHE A 85 -3.65 9.20 13.35
N ASP A 86 -4.31 10.29 13.77
CA ASP A 86 -5.36 10.30 14.79
C ASP A 86 -6.76 10.56 14.20
N LEU A 87 -7.75 10.76 15.06
CA LEU A 87 -9.13 11.03 14.62
C LEU A 87 -9.28 12.38 13.89
N ALA A 88 -8.47 13.39 14.22
CA ALA A 88 -8.51 14.67 13.53
C ALA A 88 -7.97 14.52 12.10
N VAL A 89 -6.86 13.79 11.94
CA VAL A 89 -6.30 13.43 10.64
C VAL A 89 -7.27 12.56 9.84
N LEU A 90 -7.93 11.59 10.49
CA LEU A 90 -8.96 10.76 9.87
C LEU A 90 -10.11 11.61 9.30
N ASN A 91 -10.64 12.54 10.08
CA ASN A 91 -11.71 13.43 9.62
C ASN A 91 -11.24 14.31 8.46
N SER A 92 -9.99 14.78 8.47
CA SER A 92 -9.42 15.53 7.34
C SER A 92 -9.33 14.67 6.08
N VAL A 93 -8.83 13.42 6.17
CA VAL A 93 -8.65 12.56 5.01
C VAL A 93 -9.97 12.12 4.39
N LYS A 94 -11.03 11.91 5.19
CA LYS A 94 -12.38 11.62 4.67
C LYS A 94 -12.90 12.74 3.76
N ASN A 95 -12.56 13.99 4.06
CA ASN A 95 -12.98 15.15 3.27
C ASN A 95 -12.07 15.40 2.06
N GLN A 96 -10.76 15.19 2.21
CA GLN A 96 -9.74 15.52 1.20
C GLN A 96 -9.41 14.35 0.26
N GLY A 97 -9.82 13.13 0.60
CA GLY A 97 -9.52 11.89 -0.13
C GLY A 97 -8.13 11.32 0.18
N SER A 98 -7.12 12.16 0.43
CA SER A 98 -5.77 11.72 0.82
C SER A 98 -5.04 12.75 1.66
N ILE A 99 -4.06 12.30 2.46
CA ILE A 99 -3.18 13.16 3.25
C ILE A 99 -1.76 12.61 3.32
N SER A 100 -0.78 13.47 3.08
CA SER A 100 0.63 13.15 3.25
C SER A 100 1.07 13.42 4.69
N LEU A 101 1.56 12.39 5.37
CA LEU A 101 1.98 12.45 6.76
C LEU A 101 3.42 12.95 6.85
N GLU A 102 3.56 14.23 7.19
CA GLU A 102 4.83 14.94 7.18
C GLU A 102 5.90 14.29 8.08
N VAL A 103 5.47 13.70 9.20
CA VAL A 103 6.32 12.99 10.16
C VAL A 103 6.94 11.71 9.58
N LEU A 104 6.36 11.16 8.50
CA LEU A 104 6.78 9.92 7.84
C LEU A 104 7.46 10.16 6.48
N LYS A 105 7.76 11.41 6.08
CA LYS A 105 8.30 11.77 4.74
C LYS A 105 9.58 11.08 4.29
N ARG A 106 10.27 10.35 5.17
CA ARG A 106 11.43 9.54 4.82
C ARG A 106 11.05 8.18 4.23
N GLY A 107 9.85 7.69 4.51
CA GLY A 107 9.32 6.45 3.94
C GLY A 107 8.63 6.69 2.60
N TRP A 108 8.36 5.62 1.84
CA TRP A 108 7.71 5.72 0.54
C TRP A 108 6.18 5.66 0.60
N TYR A 109 5.63 5.24 1.74
CA TYR A 109 4.20 4.98 1.96
C TYR A 109 3.59 6.02 2.92
N HIS A 110 4.05 7.27 2.83
CA HIS A 110 3.67 8.31 3.78
C HIS A 110 2.38 9.02 3.40
N ASN A 111 1.75 8.67 2.26
CA ASN A 111 0.48 9.23 1.82
C ASN A 111 -0.67 8.26 2.12
N VAL A 112 -1.56 8.64 3.04
CA VAL A 112 -2.76 7.86 3.39
C VAL A 112 -3.91 8.26 2.48
N ILE A 113 -4.63 7.27 1.94
CA ILE A 113 -5.78 7.47 1.05
C ILE A 113 -7.02 6.85 1.67
N TYR A 114 -8.11 7.59 1.60
CA TYR A 114 -9.45 7.14 1.96
C TYR A 114 -10.16 6.57 0.73
N LEU A 115 -10.58 5.31 0.81
CA LEU A 115 -11.18 4.55 -0.30
C LEU A 115 -12.70 4.37 -0.15
N GLY A 116 -13.33 5.11 0.76
CA GLY A 116 -14.74 4.95 1.14
C GLY A 116 -14.91 4.21 2.46
N GLU A 117 -16.07 3.59 2.67
CA GLU A 117 -16.41 2.90 3.92
C GLU A 117 -16.96 1.50 3.67
N GLU A 118 -16.83 0.66 4.69
CA GLU A 118 -17.48 -0.65 4.81
C GLU A 118 -18.20 -0.67 6.16
N HIS A 119 -19.53 -0.78 6.16
CA HIS A 119 -20.35 -0.74 7.39
C HIS A 119 -20.00 0.44 8.33
N ASP A 120 -19.94 1.66 7.78
CA ASP A 120 -19.57 2.90 8.47
C ASP A 120 -18.13 2.94 9.03
N ILE A 121 -17.27 1.99 8.62
CA ILE A 121 -15.85 1.95 8.97
C ILE A 121 -15.02 2.44 7.77
N PRO A 122 -14.14 3.43 7.95
CA PRO A 122 -13.33 3.97 6.86
C PRO A 122 -12.32 2.94 6.35
N ILE A 123 -12.23 2.82 5.03
CA ILE A 123 -11.21 2.02 4.36
C ILE A 123 -10.03 2.93 4.05
N LEU A 124 -8.88 2.61 4.63
CA LEU A 124 -7.64 3.37 4.47
C LEU A 124 -6.57 2.50 3.82
N THR A 125 -5.74 3.11 2.98
CA THR A 125 -4.50 2.52 2.47
C THR A 125 -3.38 3.53 2.50
N MET A 126 -2.14 3.07 2.30
CA MET A 126 -0.95 3.91 2.24
C MET A 126 -0.15 3.65 0.97
N THR A 127 0.31 4.73 0.35
CA THR A 127 1.06 4.70 -0.91
C THR A 127 1.94 5.95 -1.03
N CYS A 128 2.55 6.17 -2.19
CA CYS A 128 3.32 7.37 -2.46
C CYS A 128 2.42 8.60 -2.73
N PRO A 129 2.91 9.83 -2.54
CA PRO A 129 2.19 11.04 -2.92
C PRO A 129 2.17 11.24 -4.46
N LEU A 130 1.31 12.14 -4.94
CA LEU A 130 1.24 12.48 -6.37
C LEU A 130 2.55 13.07 -6.92
N SER A 131 3.35 13.74 -6.10
CA SER A 131 4.68 14.24 -6.50
C SER A 131 5.63 13.11 -6.89
N ASP A 132 5.49 11.93 -6.27
CA ASP A 132 6.31 10.77 -6.58
C ASP A 132 5.86 10.11 -7.87
N ILE A 133 4.55 10.13 -8.17
CA ILE A 133 4.02 9.72 -9.47
C ILE A 133 4.68 10.53 -10.60
N GLU A 134 4.76 11.85 -10.47
CA GLU A 134 5.44 12.70 -11.46
C GLU A 134 6.95 12.40 -11.54
N SER A 135 7.55 12.00 -10.42
CA SER A 135 8.95 11.53 -10.40
C SER A 135 9.13 10.18 -11.11
N PHE A 136 8.16 9.25 -11.01
CA PHE A 136 8.16 8.01 -11.79
C PHE A 136 7.94 8.27 -13.28
N LYS A 137 7.01 9.16 -13.64
CA LYS A 137 6.75 9.56 -15.04
C LYS A 137 7.98 10.18 -15.70
N SER A 138 8.70 11.04 -14.97
CA SER A 138 9.93 11.68 -15.48
C SER A 138 11.16 10.77 -15.45
N GLY A 139 11.06 9.55 -14.91
CA GLY A 139 12.18 8.63 -14.75
C GLY A 139 13.16 9.00 -13.62
N LYS A 140 12.85 10.03 -12.82
CA LYS A 140 13.62 10.37 -11.61
C LYS A 140 13.52 9.26 -10.56
N LEU A 141 12.36 8.64 -10.44
CA LEU A 141 12.18 7.39 -9.71
C LEU A 141 12.01 6.25 -10.71
N SER A 142 12.66 5.11 -10.42
CA SER A 142 12.65 3.96 -11.31
C SER A 142 11.38 3.11 -11.14
N LEU A 143 10.67 2.85 -12.24
CA LEU A 143 9.74 1.73 -12.32
C LEU A 143 10.54 0.44 -12.43
N ARG A 144 10.22 -0.55 -11.60
CA ARG A 144 10.99 -1.80 -11.55
C ARG A 144 10.07 -2.95 -11.16
N ALA A 145 10.17 -4.06 -11.87
CA ALA A 145 9.46 -5.28 -11.51
C ALA A 145 9.88 -5.78 -10.11
N PRO A 146 8.96 -6.42 -9.36
CA PRO A 146 9.29 -7.05 -8.08
C PRO A 146 10.25 -8.23 -8.27
N CYS A 147 10.98 -8.59 -7.21
CA CYS A 147 11.73 -9.84 -7.22
C CYS A 147 10.79 -11.05 -7.25
N LYS A 148 11.31 -12.21 -7.67
CA LYS A 148 10.54 -13.45 -7.81
C LYS A 148 9.83 -13.83 -6.50
N GLU A 149 10.50 -13.70 -5.36
CA GLU A 149 9.96 -14.08 -4.06
C GLU A 149 8.81 -13.15 -3.65
N TYR A 150 8.91 -11.85 -3.94
CA TYR A 150 7.86 -10.90 -3.64
C TYR A 150 6.67 -11.08 -4.57
N ALA A 151 6.91 -11.22 -5.89
CA ALA A 151 5.88 -11.50 -6.88
C ALA A 151 5.08 -12.77 -6.52
N HIS A 152 5.77 -13.85 -6.16
CA HIS A 152 5.14 -15.10 -5.73
C HIS A 152 4.29 -14.92 -4.46
N THR A 153 4.70 -14.06 -3.53
CA THR A 153 3.90 -13.73 -2.34
C THR A 153 2.60 -13.03 -2.71
N LEU A 154 2.65 -12.10 -3.67
CA LEU A 154 1.45 -11.40 -4.16
C LEU A 154 0.50 -12.34 -4.91
N VAL A 155 1.05 -13.18 -5.81
CA VAL A 155 0.27 -14.21 -6.53
C VAL A 155 -0.42 -15.14 -5.54
N LYS A 156 0.32 -15.67 -4.57
CA LYS A 156 -0.26 -16.53 -3.53
C LYS A 156 -1.40 -15.84 -2.79
N GLY A 157 -1.23 -14.58 -2.40
CA GLY A 157 -2.30 -13.82 -1.72
C GLY A 157 -3.58 -13.69 -2.56
N LEU A 158 -3.44 -13.42 -3.86
CA LEU A 158 -4.58 -13.31 -4.78
C LEU A 158 -5.32 -14.65 -4.97
N VAL A 159 -4.56 -15.75 -5.09
CA VAL A 159 -5.10 -17.11 -5.26
C VAL A 159 -5.76 -17.60 -3.97
N ASP A 160 -5.06 -17.54 -2.84
CA ASP A 160 -5.58 -17.95 -1.53
C ASP A 160 -6.81 -17.11 -1.14
N GLY A 161 -6.86 -15.85 -1.58
CA GLY A 161 -8.00 -14.97 -1.43
C GLY A 161 -9.19 -15.25 -2.36
N GLY A 162 -9.07 -16.22 -3.26
CA GLY A 162 -10.09 -16.58 -4.25
C GLY A 162 -10.39 -15.47 -5.26
N GLN A 163 -9.45 -14.56 -5.49
CA GLN A 163 -9.66 -13.40 -6.36
C GLN A 163 -9.39 -13.72 -7.83
N LEU A 164 -8.40 -14.57 -8.09
CA LEU A 164 -7.88 -14.91 -9.41
C LEU A 164 -7.38 -16.36 -9.42
N SER A 165 -7.38 -17.01 -10.58
CA SER A 165 -6.59 -18.24 -10.78
C SER A 165 -5.09 -17.93 -10.65
N GLU A 166 -4.25 -18.96 -10.51
CA GLU A 166 -2.79 -18.76 -10.47
C GLU A 166 -2.27 -18.11 -11.76
N GLU A 167 -2.76 -18.55 -12.92
CA GLU A 167 -2.41 -17.99 -14.22
C GLU A 167 -2.84 -16.52 -14.36
N GLU A 168 -4.07 -16.20 -13.94
CA GLU A 168 -4.59 -14.84 -13.96
C GLU A 168 -3.82 -13.92 -13.00
N ALA A 169 -3.46 -14.42 -11.81
CA ALA A 169 -2.69 -13.67 -10.82
C ALA A 169 -1.27 -13.38 -11.32
N ILE A 170 -0.61 -14.36 -11.96
CA ILE A 170 0.71 -14.17 -12.58
C ILE A 170 0.61 -13.10 -13.68
N ALA A 171 -0.36 -13.20 -14.58
CA ALA A 171 -0.56 -12.24 -15.66
C ALA A 171 -0.83 -10.83 -15.12
N TYR A 172 -1.67 -10.70 -14.09
CA TYR A 172 -1.98 -9.44 -13.43
C TYR A 172 -0.74 -8.76 -12.84
N ILE A 173 0.11 -9.50 -12.10
CA ILE A 173 1.35 -8.95 -11.52
C ILE A 173 2.36 -8.60 -12.61
N GLN A 174 2.45 -9.39 -13.68
CA GLN A 174 3.31 -9.09 -14.83
C GLN A 174 2.88 -7.80 -15.54
N GLU A 175 1.59 -7.64 -15.83
CA GLU A 175 1.05 -6.42 -16.45
C GLU A 175 1.36 -5.19 -15.59
N ALA A 176 1.09 -5.25 -14.30
CA ALA A 176 1.37 -4.15 -13.36
C ALA A 176 2.87 -3.80 -13.27
N SER A 177 3.76 -4.76 -13.58
CA SER A 177 5.22 -4.56 -13.57
C SER A 177 5.76 -3.92 -14.85
N THR A 178 5.06 -4.04 -15.97
CA THR A 178 5.55 -3.58 -17.28
C THR A 178 4.77 -2.40 -17.84
N LYS A 179 3.53 -2.18 -17.41
CA LYS A 179 2.69 -1.08 -17.87
C LYS A 179 3.37 0.26 -17.50
N PRO A 180 3.57 1.20 -18.44
CA PRO A 180 4.15 2.51 -18.13
C PRO A 180 3.16 3.37 -17.35
N ILE A 181 3.63 4.24 -16.45
CA ILE A 181 2.79 5.28 -15.85
C ILE A 181 2.66 6.40 -16.88
N LEU A 182 1.50 6.49 -17.54
CA LEU A 182 1.23 7.49 -18.57
C LEU A 182 0.84 8.84 -17.95
N LEU A 183 1.01 9.91 -18.73
CA LEU A 183 0.68 11.30 -18.35
C LEU A 183 -0.78 11.45 -17.92
#